data_AF-A0A6J1J214-F1
#
_entry.id   AF-A0A6J1J214-F1
#
_cell.length_a   1.000
_cell.length_b   1.000
_cell.length_c   1.000
_cell.angle_alpha   90.00
_cell.angle_beta   90.00
_cell.angle_gamma   90.00
#
_symmetry.space_group_name_H-M   'P 1'
#
loop_
_entity.id
_entity.type
_entity.pdbx_description
1 polymer ?
#
loop_
_entity_poly.entity_id
_entity_poly.type
_entity_poly.pdbx_seq_one_letter_code
_entity_poly.pdbx_strand_id
1 'polypeptide(L)'
;MELPDDVIIEILSRLPFHAVGKIRALSKSHNQATYTSYFKALAADHQPLLLGFLLQSLRTTATGRRHVLSFATPQPNSPPLELSLSFLPGQSPQVLAVAPNGLVLFQTRHRTRYQRQLYTICKLPTKQWQCIPIPKTRFFTLNIAMYVTPSSPLHFRIIRLFRDTTFSKRRRPVCYTVCEIFDSESWRWKRLEDLVHDNSLSFVEPFCVAVVVGGLAHWKFFDEKSILAFDFLSETWSSIAAPEAITVEQEARERTELFKSWHTKLVEYKGKLGLIREFCEPAAARNELWVMEDYKERVWTKKWEFLESNPMAVYGSDTLMAMENNEKVKFCNVETGNYSYRQLERSHYYGSELKVFPFSSDFEPWDFYPPPPRSPNPPIVSKLLRRSPPDNSK
;
A
#
# COMPACT_ATOMS: atom_id res chain seq x y z
N MET A 1 -40.70 4.36 -11.79
CA MET A 1 -40.01 3.65 -12.89
C MET A 1 -38.56 3.58 -12.46
N GLU A 2 -38.08 2.40 -12.09
CA GLU A 2 -36.69 2.20 -11.67
C GLU A 2 -35.83 2.01 -12.92
N LEU A 3 -34.66 2.65 -12.97
CA LEU A 3 -33.70 2.45 -14.04
C LEU A 3 -33.08 1.05 -13.91
N PRO A 4 -32.84 0.33 -15.02
CA PRO A 4 -32.09 -0.92 -14.99
C PRO A 4 -30.67 -0.75 -14.41
N ASP A 5 -30.17 -1.78 -13.71
CA ASP A 5 -28.86 -1.74 -13.03
C ASP A 5 -27.68 -1.51 -13.99
N ASP A 6 -27.74 -2.07 -15.19
CA ASP A 6 -26.76 -1.87 -16.26
C ASP A 6 -26.68 -0.42 -16.71
N VAL A 7 -27.84 0.25 -16.85
CA VAL A 7 -27.92 1.68 -17.18
C VAL A 7 -27.35 2.51 -16.03
N ILE A 8 -27.61 2.15 -14.78
CA ILE A 8 -27.04 2.84 -13.62
C ILE A 8 -25.52 2.70 -13.61
N ILE A 9 -25.00 1.48 -13.80
CA ILE A 9 -23.56 1.20 -13.84
C ILE A 9 -22.87 2.02 -14.94
N GLU A 10 -23.47 2.10 -16.13
CA GLU A 10 -22.99 2.91 -17.26
C GLU A 10 -23.00 4.43 -16.96
N ILE A 11 -24.00 4.91 -16.23
CA ILE A 11 -24.02 6.32 -15.80
C ILE A 11 -22.92 6.57 -14.76
N LEU A 12 -22.79 5.68 -13.78
CA LEU A 12 -21.82 5.81 -12.68
C LEU A 12 -20.38 5.72 -13.16
N SER A 13 -20.09 4.90 -14.16
CA SER A 13 -18.74 4.70 -14.73
C SER A 13 -18.22 5.96 -15.44
N ARG A 14 -19.11 6.85 -15.89
CA ARG A 14 -18.78 8.11 -16.55
C ARG A 14 -18.57 9.28 -15.59
N LEU A 15 -18.87 9.11 -14.31
CA LEU A 15 -18.70 10.16 -13.30
C LEU A 15 -17.22 10.37 -12.96
N PRO A 16 -16.82 11.59 -12.56
CA PRO A 16 -15.47 11.83 -12.09
C PRO A 16 -15.06 10.85 -10.99
N PHE A 17 -13.81 10.39 -11.03
CA PHE A 17 -13.28 9.38 -10.12
C PHE A 17 -13.57 9.66 -8.63
N HIS A 18 -13.44 10.92 -8.22
CA HIS A 18 -13.71 11.35 -6.84
C HIS A 18 -15.21 11.33 -6.45
N ALA A 19 -16.13 11.37 -7.42
CA ALA A 19 -17.57 11.35 -7.19
C ALA A 19 -18.08 9.93 -6.86
N VAL A 20 -17.46 8.89 -7.43
CA VAL A 20 -17.83 7.48 -7.19
C VAL A 20 -17.79 7.14 -5.70
N GLY A 21 -16.78 7.64 -4.98
CA GLY A 21 -16.67 7.43 -3.53
C GLY A 21 -17.87 7.98 -2.74
N LYS A 22 -18.42 9.13 -3.15
CA LYS A 22 -19.60 9.72 -2.50
C LYS A 22 -20.85 8.86 -2.74
N ILE A 23 -20.98 8.30 -3.95
CA ILE A 23 -22.14 7.49 -4.33
C ILE A 23 -22.16 6.15 -3.59
N ARG A 24 -20.99 5.56 -3.34
CA ARG A 24 -20.85 4.36 -2.51
C ARG A 24 -21.42 4.55 -1.10
N ALA A 25 -21.37 5.76 -0.56
CA ALA A 25 -21.94 6.05 0.76
C ALA A 25 -23.48 6.18 0.75
N LEU A 26 -24.09 6.41 -0.42
CA LEU A 26 -25.53 6.69 -0.54
C LEU A 26 -26.39 5.45 -0.82
N SER A 27 -25.83 4.39 -1.41
CA SER A 27 -26.59 3.18 -1.75
C SER A 27 -25.74 1.93 -1.60
N LYS A 28 -26.29 0.91 -0.92
CA LYS A 28 -25.63 -0.39 -0.76
C LYS A 28 -25.47 -1.15 -2.08
N SER A 29 -26.46 -1.08 -2.98
CA SER A 29 -26.40 -1.75 -4.29
C SER A 29 -25.33 -1.12 -5.17
N HIS A 30 -25.34 0.22 -5.30
CA HIS A 30 -24.33 0.94 -6.07
C HIS A 30 -22.93 0.76 -5.45
N ASN A 31 -22.85 0.71 -4.13
CA ASN A 31 -21.60 0.42 -3.45
C ASN A 31 -21.01 -0.92 -3.91
N GLN A 32 -21.79 -1.99 -3.89
CA GLN A 32 -21.33 -3.31 -4.33
C GLN A 32 -20.96 -3.33 -5.81
N ALA A 33 -21.80 -2.75 -6.68
CA ALA A 33 -21.59 -2.76 -8.13
C ALA A 33 -20.30 -2.02 -8.54
N THR A 34 -19.99 -0.89 -7.89
CA THR A 34 -18.82 -0.05 -8.23
C THR A 34 -17.48 -0.63 -7.77
N TYR A 35 -17.47 -1.76 -7.07
CA TYR A 35 -16.24 -2.47 -6.71
C TYR A 35 -15.87 -3.60 -7.67
N THR A 36 -16.76 -4.00 -8.59
CA THR A 36 -16.47 -5.08 -9.55
C THR A 36 -15.31 -4.74 -10.49
N SER A 37 -14.58 -5.76 -10.92
CA SER A 37 -13.57 -5.61 -11.98
C SER A 37 -14.18 -5.07 -13.27
N TYR A 38 -15.43 -5.47 -13.57
CA TYR A 38 -16.21 -4.96 -14.69
C TYR A 38 -16.42 -3.43 -14.61
N PHE A 39 -16.95 -2.93 -13.49
CA PHE A 39 -17.13 -1.48 -13.32
C PHE A 39 -15.81 -0.71 -13.43
N LYS A 40 -14.74 -1.25 -12.85
CA LYS A 40 -13.41 -0.62 -12.94
C LYS A 40 -12.89 -0.57 -14.36
N ALA A 41 -13.10 -1.62 -15.16
CA ALA A 41 -12.76 -1.62 -16.58
C ALA A 41 -13.58 -0.57 -17.33
N LEU A 42 -14.90 -0.57 -17.14
CA LEU A 42 -15.82 0.37 -17.77
C LEU A 42 -15.47 1.83 -17.44
N ALA A 43 -15.18 2.14 -16.18
CA ALA A 43 -14.78 3.49 -15.76
C ALA A 43 -13.45 3.94 -16.41
N ALA A 44 -12.49 3.02 -16.57
CA ALA A 44 -11.23 3.30 -17.25
C ALA A 44 -11.37 3.43 -18.78
N ASP A 45 -12.41 2.87 -19.37
CA ASP A 45 -12.74 3.05 -20.79
C ASP A 45 -13.36 4.44 -21.05
N HIS A 46 -14.15 4.95 -20.10
CA HIS A 46 -14.76 6.28 -20.23
C HIS A 46 -13.85 7.45 -19.83
N GLN A 47 -12.89 7.21 -18.93
CA GLN A 47 -12.02 8.26 -18.41
C GLN A 47 -10.58 7.74 -18.28
N PRO A 48 -9.57 8.60 -18.50
CA PRO A 48 -8.19 8.21 -18.30
C PRO A 48 -7.94 7.95 -16.82
N LEU A 49 -8.01 6.68 -16.42
CA LEU A 49 -7.77 6.21 -15.06
C LEU A 49 -6.68 5.15 -15.08
N LEU A 50 -5.75 5.26 -14.13
CA LEU A 50 -4.73 4.25 -13.93
C LEU A 50 -5.10 3.37 -12.74
N LEU A 51 -5.71 2.22 -13.03
CA LEU A 51 -6.23 1.26 -12.04
C LEU A 51 -5.44 -0.04 -12.08
N GLY A 52 -4.82 -0.43 -10.95
CA GLY A 52 -4.02 -1.64 -10.87
C GLY A 52 -3.15 -1.69 -9.63
N PHE A 53 -1.93 -2.19 -9.78
CA PHE A 53 -0.97 -2.36 -8.71
C PHE A 53 0.40 -1.87 -9.12
N LEU A 54 1.06 -1.14 -8.22
CA LEU A 54 2.49 -0.89 -8.31
C LEU A 54 3.23 -2.05 -7.64
N LEU A 55 4.18 -2.62 -8.38
CA LEU A 55 4.96 -3.77 -7.98
C LEU A 55 6.41 -3.33 -7.80
N GLN A 56 6.90 -3.40 -6.57
CA GLN A 56 8.26 -3.00 -6.24
C GLN A 56 9.09 -4.21 -5.81
N SER A 57 10.19 -4.43 -6.51
CA SER A 57 11.19 -5.46 -6.17
C SER A 57 12.58 -4.84 -5.99
N LEU A 58 13.48 -5.57 -5.32
CA LEU A 58 14.87 -5.15 -5.15
C LEU A 58 15.75 -5.95 -6.11
N ARG A 59 16.36 -5.29 -7.07
CA ARG A 59 17.29 -5.89 -8.04
C ARG A 59 18.72 -5.63 -7.61
N THR A 60 19.54 -6.68 -7.64
CA THR A 60 21.00 -6.55 -7.53
C THR A 60 21.61 -6.43 -8.92
N THR A 61 22.37 -5.37 -9.18
CA THR A 61 23.14 -5.18 -10.42
C THR A 61 24.63 -5.07 -10.11
N ALA A 62 25.48 -5.09 -11.13
CA ALA A 62 26.92 -4.82 -10.99
C ALA A 62 27.21 -3.46 -10.32
N THR A 63 26.27 -2.51 -10.41
CA THR A 63 26.37 -1.16 -9.82
C THR A 63 25.66 -1.03 -8.46
N GLY A 64 25.27 -2.16 -7.85
CA GLY A 64 24.64 -2.23 -6.53
C GLY A 64 23.15 -2.59 -6.55
N ARG A 65 22.49 -2.48 -5.39
CA ARG A 65 21.05 -2.77 -5.26
C ARG A 65 20.19 -1.57 -5.67
N ARG A 66 19.19 -1.80 -6.52
CA ARG A 66 18.24 -0.79 -7.01
C ARG A 66 16.82 -1.34 -6.95
N HIS A 67 15.87 -0.47 -6.60
CA HIS A 67 14.45 -0.82 -6.68
C HIS A 67 14.00 -0.77 -8.14
N VAL A 68 13.23 -1.78 -8.54
CA VAL A 68 12.53 -1.83 -9.82
C VAL A 68 11.04 -1.65 -9.53
N LEU A 69 10.38 -0.83 -10.33
CA LEU A 69 8.95 -0.56 -10.21
C LEU A 69 8.26 -0.96 -11.52
N SER A 70 7.22 -1.77 -11.41
CA SER A 70 6.36 -2.16 -12.53
C SER A 70 4.90 -1.87 -12.20
N PHE A 71 4.06 -1.78 -13.23
CA PHE A 71 2.62 -1.62 -13.07
C PHE A 71 1.90 -2.85 -13.64
N ALA A 72 0.97 -3.41 -12.87
CA ALA A 72 0.15 -4.54 -13.31
C ALA A 72 -1.34 -4.20 -13.20
N THR A 73 -2.09 -4.54 -14.24
CA THR A 73 -3.54 -4.34 -14.32
C THR A 73 -4.19 -5.53 -15.03
N PRO A 74 -5.41 -5.94 -14.62
CA PRO A 74 -6.12 -7.06 -15.27
C PRO A 74 -6.60 -6.74 -16.69
N GLN A 75 -6.60 -5.45 -17.11
CA GLN A 75 -7.13 -5.00 -18.40
C GLN A 75 -6.32 -5.53 -19.59
N PRO A 76 -6.86 -6.45 -20.43
CA PRO A 76 -6.12 -7.18 -21.47
C PRO A 76 -5.29 -6.32 -22.42
N ASN A 77 -5.82 -5.14 -22.76
CA ASN A 77 -5.28 -4.27 -23.81
C ASN A 77 -4.44 -3.10 -23.28
N SER A 78 -4.17 -3.04 -21.98
CA SER A 78 -3.31 -1.99 -21.43
C SER A 78 -1.87 -2.24 -21.89
N PRO A 79 -1.22 -1.31 -22.64
CA PRO A 79 0.21 -1.44 -22.90
C PRO A 79 0.98 -1.44 -21.57
N PRO A 80 2.16 -2.08 -21.50
CA PRO A 80 3.02 -1.97 -20.33
C PRO A 80 3.25 -0.49 -20.03
N LEU A 81 2.80 -0.02 -18.87
CA LEU A 81 3.04 1.36 -18.50
C LEU A 81 4.52 1.53 -18.17
N GLU A 82 5.26 2.19 -19.04
CA GLU A 82 6.65 2.54 -18.78
C GLU A 82 6.71 3.63 -17.69
N LEU A 83 6.88 3.19 -16.44
CA LEU A 83 7.02 4.07 -15.28
C LEU A 83 8.42 4.71 -15.26
N SER A 84 8.66 5.69 -16.12
CA SER A 84 9.90 6.49 -16.03
C SER A 84 9.87 7.39 -14.81
N LEU A 85 10.64 7.04 -13.78
CA LEU A 85 10.80 7.82 -12.54
C LEU A 85 11.93 8.87 -12.62
N SER A 86 12.42 9.16 -13.83
CA SER A 86 13.55 10.07 -14.07
C SER A 86 13.27 11.53 -13.70
N PHE A 87 12.00 11.90 -13.59
CA PHE A 87 11.55 13.23 -13.19
C PHE A 87 11.65 13.47 -11.67
N LEU A 88 11.77 12.41 -10.85
CA LEU A 88 11.92 12.51 -9.40
C LEU A 88 13.33 13.01 -9.01
N PRO A 89 13.46 13.77 -7.92
CA PRO A 89 14.76 14.20 -7.42
C PRO A 89 15.53 13.02 -6.81
N GLY A 90 16.86 13.03 -6.93
CA GLY A 90 17.73 12.00 -6.35
C GLY A 90 18.00 10.81 -7.27
N GLN A 91 18.32 9.67 -6.66
CA GLN A 91 18.64 8.39 -7.29
C GLN A 91 17.94 7.24 -6.55
N SER A 92 17.74 6.12 -7.25
CA SER A 92 17.16 4.87 -6.72
C SER A 92 15.84 5.10 -5.97
N PRO A 93 14.80 5.60 -6.65
CA PRO A 93 13.49 5.81 -6.04
C PRO A 93 12.90 4.51 -5.49
N GLN A 94 12.39 4.59 -4.27
CA GLN A 94 11.70 3.53 -3.55
C GLN A 94 10.32 4.04 -3.14
N VAL A 95 9.26 3.34 -3.53
CA VAL A 95 7.91 3.51 -3.00
C VAL A 95 7.89 3.05 -1.55
N LEU A 96 7.45 3.94 -0.67
CA LEU A 96 7.26 3.70 0.75
C LEU A 96 5.80 3.45 1.10
N ALA A 97 4.89 4.25 0.54
CA ALA A 97 3.45 4.14 0.74
C ALA A 97 2.69 4.69 -0.46
N VAL A 98 1.47 4.18 -0.66
CA VAL A 98 0.50 4.68 -1.65
C VAL A 98 -0.80 4.94 -0.91
N ALA A 99 -1.36 6.13 -1.05
CA ALA A 99 -2.68 6.45 -0.49
C ALA A 99 -3.80 5.96 -1.42
N PRO A 100 -5.03 5.77 -0.91
CA PRO A 100 -6.16 5.25 -1.71
C PRO A 100 -6.49 6.04 -2.99
N ASN A 101 -6.13 7.33 -3.04
CA ASN A 101 -6.31 8.21 -4.20
C ASN A 101 -5.12 8.23 -5.17
N GLY A 102 -4.11 7.37 -4.97
CA GLY A 102 -2.96 7.24 -5.86
C GLY A 102 -1.80 8.20 -5.59
N LEU A 103 -1.85 8.98 -4.51
CA LEU A 103 -0.69 9.74 -4.05
C LEU A 103 0.41 8.76 -3.60
N VAL A 104 1.64 8.96 -4.04
CA VAL A 104 2.77 8.06 -3.76
C VAL A 104 3.83 8.77 -2.95
N LEU A 105 4.27 8.16 -1.87
CA LEU A 105 5.44 8.59 -1.12
C LEU A 105 6.68 7.82 -1.58
N PHE A 106 7.65 8.56 -2.11
CA PHE A 106 8.95 8.07 -2.50
C PHE A 106 10.04 8.43 -1.51
N GLN A 107 10.99 7.50 -1.35
CA GLN A 107 12.31 7.76 -0.78
C GLN A 107 13.36 7.65 -1.89
N THR A 108 14.22 8.65 -2.02
CA THR A 108 15.37 8.63 -2.94
C THR A 108 16.66 8.96 -2.20
N ARG A 109 17.79 8.55 -2.77
CA ARG A 109 19.13 8.96 -2.30
C ARG A 109 19.50 10.30 -2.91
N HIS A 110 20.00 11.22 -2.11
CA HIS A 110 20.50 12.51 -2.60
C HIS A 110 21.72 12.30 -3.50
N ARG A 111 21.71 12.87 -4.72
CA ARG A 111 22.72 12.63 -5.76
C ARG A 111 24.17 12.85 -5.31
N THR A 112 24.43 13.96 -4.61
CA THR A 112 25.79 14.30 -4.15
C THR A 112 26.09 13.94 -2.70
N ARG A 113 25.07 13.64 -1.90
CA ARG A 113 25.20 13.37 -0.46
C ARG A 113 24.55 12.03 -0.16
N TYR A 114 25.22 10.95 -0.54
CA TYR A 114 24.67 9.59 -0.50
C TYR A 114 24.08 9.16 0.85
N GLN A 115 24.53 9.74 1.96
CA GLN A 115 23.99 9.50 3.31
C GLN A 115 22.65 10.20 3.57
N ARG A 116 22.21 11.13 2.72
CA ARG A 116 20.99 11.92 2.89
C ARG A 116 19.88 11.35 2.02
N GLN A 117 18.79 10.97 2.68
CA GLN A 117 17.55 10.56 2.02
C GLN A 117 16.68 11.79 1.70
N LEU A 118 15.92 11.70 0.62
CA LEU A 118 14.88 12.67 0.26
C LEU A 118 13.53 11.95 0.31
N TYR A 119 12.55 12.59 0.90
CA TYR A 119 11.17 12.12 0.92
C TYR A 119 10.37 13.00 -0.03
N THR A 120 9.70 12.39 -0.99
CA THR A 120 9.00 13.08 -2.06
C THR A 120 7.60 12.52 -2.20
N ILE A 121 6.60 13.40 -2.17
CA ILE A 121 5.23 13.08 -2.49
C ILE A 121 5.03 13.26 -3.99
N CYS A 122 4.38 12.32 -4.65
CA CYS A 122 4.25 12.28 -6.10
C CYS A 122 2.85 11.85 -6.55
N LYS A 123 2.30 12.57 -7.53
CA LYS A 123 1.22 12.09 -8.38
C LYS A 123 1.85 11.51 -9.64
N LEU A 124 1.88 10.18 -9.74
CA LEU A 124 2.60 9.49 -10.80
C LEU A 124 2.10 9.82 -12.21
N PRO A 125 0.77 9.80 -12.51
CA PRO A 125 0.29 10.02 -13.88
C PRO A 125 0.63 11.42 -14.43
N THR A 126 0.58 12.44 -13.58
CA THR A 126 0.88 13.84 -13.96
C THR A 126 2.35 14.21 -13.80
N LYS A 127 3.19 13.29 -13.29
CA LYS A 127 4.61 13.50 -12.96
C LYS A 127 4.84 14.69 -12.02
N GLN A 128 3.82 15.11 -11.28
CA GLN A 128 3.94 16.16 -10.27
C GLN A 128 4.55 15.58 -9.00
N TRP A 129 5.41 16.35 -8.36
CA TRP A 129 6.04 15.93 -7.11
C TRP A 129 6.41 17.12 -6.23
N GLN A 130 6.54 16.86 -4.93
CA GLN A 130 7.01 17.82 -3.95
C GLN A 130 7.82 17.14 -2.85
N CYS A 131 8.95 17.74 -2.48
CA CYS A 131 9.76 17.29 -1.34
C CYS A 131 9.05 17.62 -0.02
N ILE A 132 9.02 16.67 0.90
CA ILE A 132 8.60 16.92 2.28
C ILE A 132 9.82 17.06 3.20
N PRO A 133 9.67 17.71 4.36
CA PRO A 133 10.70 17.75 5.39
C PRO A 133 11.17 16.35 5.79
N ILE A 134 12.44 16.22 6.16
CA ILE A 134 13.00 14.97 6.65
C ILE A 134 12.43 14.72 8.06
N PRO A 135 12.03 13.48 8.41
CA PRO A 135 11.66 13.12 9.77
C PRO A 135 12.69 13.59 10.79
N LYS A 136 12.23 14.01 11.98
CA LYS A 136 13.13 14.56 13.02
C LYS A 136 14.09 13.50 13.52
N THR A 137 13.61 12.27 13.65
CA THR A 137 14.44 11.16 14.08
C THR A 137 15.18 10.49 12.92
N ARG A 138 16.49 10.26 13.09
CA ARG A 138 17.33 9.51 12.13
C ARG A 138 17.22 7.99 12.30
N PHE A 139 16.22 7.52 13.04
CA PHE A 139 15.98 6.09 13.20
C PHE A 139 15.63 5.46 11.86
N PHE A 140 15.72 4.14 11.80
CA PHE A 140 15.41 3.40 10.61
C PHE A 140 13.90 3.11 10.55
N THR A 141 13.23 3.52 9.47
CA THR A 141 11.78 3.32 9.29
C THR A 141 11.47 1.84 9.15
N LEU A 142 10.60 1.30 10.00
CA LEU A 142 10.11 -0.07 9.88
C LEU A 142 8.87 -0.14 9.00
N ASN A 143 7.88 0.70 9.30
CA ASN A 143 6.61 0.74 8.59
C ASN A 143 6.17 2.18 8.36
N ILE A 144 5.37 2.39 7.32
CA ILE A 144 4.90 3.72 6.93
C ILE A 144 3.58 3.60 6.19
N ALA A 145 2.66 4.53 6.46
CA ALA A 145 1.38 4.64 5.76
C ALA A 145 1.08 6.09 5.46
N MET A 146 0.18 6.30 4.51
CA MET A 146 -0.26 7.62 4.09
C MET A 146 -1.77 7.62 3.89
N TYR A 147 -2.39 8.71 4.32
CA TYR A 147 -3.80 8.97 4.13
C TYR A 147 -3.99 10.37 3.56
N VAL A 148 -5.02 10.52 2.72
CA VAL A 148 -5.35 11.79 2.07
C VAL A 148 -6.79 12.14 2.40
N THR A 149 -6.99 13.35 2.90
CA THR A 149 -8.30 13.94 3.12
C THR A 149 -8.64 14.79 1.89
N PRO A 150 -9.71 14.48 1.14
CA PRO A 150 -10.12 15.28 0.00
C PRO A 150 -10.40 16.74 0.42
N SER A 151 -9.56 17.65 -0.03
CA SER A 151 -9.60 19.09 0.30
C SER A 151 -8.87 19.88 -0.78
N SER A 152 -9.12 21.19 -0.82
CA SER A 152 -8.42 22.13 -1.71
C SER A 152 -7.88 23.28 -0.86
N PRO A 153 -6.56 23.38 -0.62
CA PRO A 153 -5.49 22.51 -1.13
C PRO A 153 -5.50 21.08 -0.55
N LEU A 154 -4.79 20.16 -1.20
CA LEU A 154 -4.79 18.73 -0.82
C LEU A 154 -4.16 18.51 0.57
N HIS A 155 -4.96 18.01 1.52
CA HIS A 155 -4.49 17.63 2.84
C HIS A 155 -4.12 16.14 2.91
N PHE A 156 -2.91 15.85 3.35
CA PHE A 156 -2.43 14.49 3.52
C PHE A 156 -1.58 14.34 4.77
N ARG A 157 -1.63 13.14 5.35
CA ARG A 157 -0.87 12.76 6.55
C ARG A 157 -0.07 11.51 6.29
N ILE A 158 1.10 11.43 6.91
CA ILE A 158 2.01 10.28 6.78
C ILE A 158 2.40 9.83 8.17
N ILE A 159 2.09 8.59 8.53
CA ILE A 159 2.51 8.00 9.80
C ILE A 159 3.71 7.09 9.54
N ARG A 160 4.70 7.20 10.39
CA ARG A 160 5.95 6.45 10.33
C ARG A 160 6.16 5.72 11.65
N LEU A 161 6.36 4.41 11.57
CA LEU A 161 6.68 3.54 12.70
C LEU A 161 8.15 3.12 12.65
N PHE A 162 8.84 3.18 13.78
CA PHE A 162 10.19 2.64 13.92
C PHE A 162 10.43 2.12 15.33
N ARG A 163 11.43 1.25 15.46
CA ARG A 163 11.92 0.80 16.77
C ARG A 163 13.03 1.73 17.22
N ASP A 164 12.98 2.16 18.47
CA ASP A 164 14.13 2.83 19.06
C ASP A 164 15.22 1.79 19.28
N THR A 165 16.27 1.85 18.46
CA THR A 165 17.44 0.99 18.58
C THR A 165 18.51 1.60 19.46
N THR A 166 18.27 2.77 20.07
CA THR A 166 19.21 3.26 21.09
C THR A 166 19.16 2.27 22.25
N PHE A 167 20.28 1.57 22.45
CA PHE A 167 20.56 0.87 23.68
C PHE A 167 20.62 1.91 24.80
N SER A 168 19.47 2.39 25.25
CA SER A 168 19.41 3.22 26.43
C SER A 168 20.02 2.39 27.57
N LYS A 169 20.91 2.98 28.36
CA LYS A 169 21.52 2.32 29.54
C LYS A 169 20.49 1.84 30.58
N ARG A 170 19.20 2.16 30.37
CA ARG A 170 18.09 1.63 31.14
C ARG A 170 17.60 0.36 30.46
N ARG A 171 17.68 -0.77 31.15
CA ARG A 171 16.91 -1.98 30.81
C ARG A 171 15.44 -1.57 30.76
N ARG A 172 14.89 -1.30 29.56
CA ARG A 172 13.45 -1.15 29.41
C ARG A 172 12.90 -2.57 29.27
N PRO A 173 12.08 -3.07 30.21
CA PRO A 173 11.54 -4.42 30.16
C PRO A 173 10.51 -4.61 29.03
N VAL A 174 10.20 -3.56 28.27
CA VAL A 174 9.05 -3.50 27.35
C VAL A 174 9.49 -3.08 25.95
N CYS A 175 9.07 -3.83 24.93
CA CYS A 175 9.23 -3.46 23.54
C CYS A 175 8.27 -2.29 23.22
N TYR A 176 8.75 -1.24 22.55
CA TYR A 176 7.90 -0.13 22.13
C TYR A 176 8.14 0.23 20.68
N THR A 177 7.09 0.72 20.02
CA THR A 177 7.13 1.29 18.68
C THR A 177 6.95 2.79 18.80
N VAL A 178 7.90 3.54 18.26
CA VAL A 178 7.82 5.01 18.22
C VAL A 178 7.09 5.43 16.95
N CYS A 179 6.25 6.46 17.09
CA CYS A 179 5.44 7.01 16.01
C CYS A 179 5.80 8.46 15.72
N GLU A 180 5.98 8.78 14.45
CA GLU A 180 6.04 10.16 13.94
C GLU A 180 4.97 10.34 12.87
N ILE A 181 4.18 11.40 12.98
CA ILE A 181 3.20 11.81 11.98
C ILE A 181 3.64 13.11 11.30
N PHE A 182 3.58 13.12 9.98
CA PHE A 182 3.67 14.33 9.16
C PHE A 182 2.25 14.80 8.81
N ASP A 183 2.04 16.11 8.88
CA ASP A 183 0.80 16.75 8.45
C ASP A 183 1.10 17.83 7.39
N SER A 184 0.47 17.74 6.22
CA SER A 184 0.67 18.69 5.12
C SER A 184 0.05 20.07 5.35
N GLU A 185 -0.83 20.24 6.33
CA GLU A 185 -1.32 21.56 6.73
C GLU A 185 -0.22 22.33 7.46
N SER A 186 0.42 21.67 8.44
CA SER A 186 1.49 22.28 9.23
C SER A 186 2.87 22.17 8.60
N TRP A 187 3.03 21.27 7.62
CA TRP A 187 4.29 20.87 7.01
C TRP A 187 5.37 20.47 8.00
N ARG A 188 5.00 19.73 9.04
CA ARG A 188 5.92 19.33 10.11
C ARG A 188 5.70 17.89 10.54
N TRP A 189 6.80 17.27 10.96
CA TRP A 189 6.77 16.02 11.71
C TRP A 189 6.52 16.30 13.21
N LYS A 190 5.57 15.57 13.77
CA LYS A 190 5.24 15.53 15.19
C LYS A 190 5.47 14.11 15.71
N ARG A 191 6.12 13.96 16.86
CA ARG A 191 6.22 12.67 17.54
C ARG A 191 4.92 12.45 18.32
N LEU A 192 4.33 11.26 18.19
CA LEU A 192 3.17 10.84 18.96
C LEU A 192 3.64 10.06 20.19
N GLU A 193 2.69 9.72 21.05
CA GLU A 193 2.94 8.81 22.16
C GLU A 193 3.46 7.45 21.65
N ASP A 194 4.36 6.84 22.42
CA ASP A 194 4.99 5.58 22.05
C ASP A 194 4.00 4.41 22.27
N LEU A 195 3.93 3.48 21.33
CA LEU A 195 3.14 2.25 21.48
C LEU A 195 3.92 1.29 22.37
N VAL A 196 3.38 1.01 23.54
CA VAL A 196 3.93 0.03 24.49
C VAL A 196 3.32 -1.33 24.18
N HIS A 197 4.16 -2.34 23.95
CA HIS A 197 3.70 -3.70 23.64
C HIS A 197 3.76 -4.58 24.89
N ASP A 198 2.70 -5.35 25.16
CA ASP A 198 2.61 -6.17 26.38
C ASP A 198 3.66 -7.28 26.46
N ASN A 199 4.19 -7.74 25.31
CA ASN A 199 5.23 -8.76 25.25
C ASN A 199 6.24 -8.48 24.12
N SER A 200 7.32 -9.27 24.06
CA SER A 200 8.42 -9.12 23.09
C SER A 200 8.09 -9.53 21.65
N LEU A 201 6.97 -10.22 21.41
CA LEU A 201 6.50 -10.68 20.10
C LEU A 201 5.35 -9.82 19.54
N SER A 202 4.71 -8.99 20.37
CA SER A 202 3.63 -8.09 19.97
C SER A 202 4.14 -6.81 19.31
N PHE A 203 5.24 -6.86 18.55
CA PHE A 203 5.66 -5.72 17.72
C PHE A 203 5.11 -5.85 16.30
N VAL A 204 4.89 -4.69 15.67
CA VAL A 204 4.38 -4.61 14.29
C VAL A 204 5.37 -5.27 13.34
N GLU A 205 4.88 -6.16 12.48
CA GLU A 205 5.69 -6.84 11.47
C GLU A 205 6.41 -5.79 10.61
N PRO A 206 7.75 -5.78 10.56
CA PRO A 206 8.49 -4.73 9.87
C PRO A 206 8.40 -4.89 8.36
N PHE A 207 8.51 -3.78 7.62
CA PHE A 207 8.59 -3.73 6.16
C PHE A 207 7.32 -4.11 5.41
N CYS A 208 6.20 -4.34 6.10
CA CYS A 208 4.92 -4.64 5.48
C CYS A 208 4.27 -3.38 4.88
N VAL A 209 3.62 -3.56 3.72
CA VAL A 209 2.76 -2.51 3.13
C VAL A 209 1.52 -2.37 3.99
N ALA A 210 1.19 -1.14 4.39
CA ALA A 210 -0.01 -0.86 5.17
C ALA A 210 -1.27 -1.00 4.32
N VAL A 211 -2.34 -1.53 4.91
CA VAL A 211 -3.68 -1.47 4.32
C VAL A 211 -4.41 -0.26 4.90
N VAL A 212 -4.75 0.71 4.05
CA VAL A 212 -5.44 1.94 4.48
C VAL A 212 -6.90 1.87 4.05
N VAL A 213 -7.81 1.72 5.02
CA VAL A 213 -9.27 1.65 4.81
C VAL A 213 -9.98 2.52 5.83
N GLY A 214 -11.01 3.25 5.40
CA GLY A 214 -11.82 4.09 6.30
C GLY A 214 -11.07 5.20 7.05
N GLY A 215 -9.87 5.60 6.61
CA GLY A 215 -9.04 6.56 7.35
C GLY A 215 -8.13 5.94 8.40
N LEU A 216 -8.05 4.61 8.46
CA LEU A 216 -7.17 3.88 9.36
C LEU A 216 -6.12 3.08 8.58
N ALA A 217 -4.87 3.13 9.04
CA ALA A 217 -3.78 2.29 8.54
C ALA A 217 -3.65 1.02 9.38
N HIS A 218 -3.49 -0.11 8.70
CA HIS A 218 -3.43 -1.42 9.33
C HIS A 218 -2.13 -2.15 9.02
N TRP A 219 -1.56 -2.76 10.05
CA TRP A 219 -0.43 -3.69 9.96
C TRP A 219 -0.65 -4.88 10.87
N LYS A 220 -0.13 -6.04 10.50
CA LYS A 220 -0.11 -7.19 11.41
C LYS A 220 0.94 -6.99 12.50
N PHE A 221 0.65 -7.54 13.66
CA PHE A 221 1.71 -7.87 14.62
C PHE A 221 2.41 -9.17 14.20
N PHE A 222 3.65 -9.36 14.67
CA PHE A 222 4.43 -10.55 14.36
C PHE A 222 3.81 -11.84 14.89
N ASP A 223 2.94 -11.76 15.91
CA ASP A 223 2.17 -12.89 16.42
C ASP A 223 1.12 -13.45 15.44
N GLU A 224 0.74 -12.67 14.42
CA GLU A 224 -0.34 -12.91 13.46
C GLU A 224 -1.75 -13.08 14.08
N LYS A 225 -1.87 -12.90 15.40
CA LYS A 225 -3.13 -12.97 16.15
C LYS A 225 -3.81 -11.61 16.21
N SER A 226 -3.02 -10.55 16.09
CA SER A 226 -3.49 -9.17 16.21
C SER A 226 -3.07 -8.30 15.04
N ILE A 227 -3.84 -7.24 14.84
CA ILE A 227 -3.65 -6.21 13.82
C ILE A 227 -3.60 -4.86 14.53
N LEU A 228 -2.55 -4.09 14.28
CA LEU A 228 -2.48 -2.69 14.66
C LEU A 228 -3.36 -1.87 13.72
N ALA A 229 -4.27 -1.08 14.26
CA ALA A 229 -5.01 -0.05 13.54
C ALA A 229 -4.63 1.34 14.06
N PHE A 230 -4.14 2.20 13.18
CA PHE A 230 -3.84 3.61 13.48
C PHE A 230 -4.83 4.52 12.77
N ASP A 231 -5.52 5.38 13.52
CA ASP A 231 -6.49 6.34 13.00
C ASP A 231 -5.82 7.69 12.72
N PHE A 232 -5.85 8.14 11.46
CA PHE A 232 -5.25 9.41 11.05
C PHE A 232 -6.02 10.66 11.49
N LEU A 233 -7.28 10.52 11.90
CA LEU A 233 -8.15 11.61 12.32
C LEU A 233 -7.99 11.88 13.82
N SER A 234 -8.11 10.83 14.64
CA SER A 234 -7.93 10.95 16.10
C SER A 234 -6.47 10.87 16.55
N GLU A 235 -5.55 10.46 15.65
CA GLU A 235 -4.15 10.17 15.95
C GLU A 235 -3.95 9.11 17.06
N THR A 236 -4.94 8.23 17.24
CA THR A 236 -4.90 7.13 18.20
C THR A 236 -4.67 5.79 17.51
N TRP A 237 -4.31 4.78 18.28
CA TRP A 237 -4.20 3.41 17.80
C TRP A 237 -5.04 2.45 18.63
N SER A 238 -5.33 1.29 18.04
CA SER A 238 -5.98 0.18 18.72
C SER A 238 -5.45 -1.16 18.19
N SER A 239 -5.61 -2.21 18.99
CA SER A 239 -5.37 -3.59 18.56
C SER A 239 -6.70 -4.23 18.18
N ILE A 240 -6.71 -4.92 17.05
CA ILE A 240 -7.85 -5.69 16.54
C ILE A 240 -7.41 -7.15 16.43
N ALA A 241 -8.23 -8.07 16.94
CA ALA A 241 -7.98 -9.49 16.77
C ALA A 241 -8.16 -9.91 15.29
N ALA A 242 -7.33 -10.86 14.85
CA ALA A 242 -7.55 -11.62 13.63
C ALA A 242 -8.84 -12.47 13.76
N PRO A 243 -9.37 -13.03 12.66
CA PRO A 243 -10.55 -13.91 12.72
C PRO A 243 -10.41 -15.02 13.75
N GLU A 244 -11.44 -15.24 14.57
CA GLU A 244 -11.42 -16.21 15.69
C GLU A 244 -11.00 -17.61 15.24
N ALA A 245 -11.54 -18.07 14.10
CA ALA A 245 -11.20 -19.35 13.49
C ALA A 245 -9.69 -19.53 13.24
N ILE A 246 -8.97 -18.44 12.94
CA ILE A 246 -7.52 -18.46 12.73
C ILE A 246 -6.80 -18.48 14.08
N THR A 247 -7.22 -17.64 15.03
CA THR A 247 -6.58 -17.54 16.34
C THR A 247 -6.71 -18.82 17.18
N VAL A 248 -7.90 -19.42 17.21
CA VAL A 248 -8.16 -20.66 17.98
C VAL A 248 -7.39 -21.84 17.40
N GLU A 249 -7.34 -21.96 16.08
CA GLU A 249 -6.58 -23.02 15.41
C GLU A 249 -5.07 -22.85 15.64
N GLN A 250 -4.57 -21.60 15.61
CA GLN A 250 -3.18 -21.30 15.94
C GLN A 250 -2.83 -21.71 17.38
N GLU A 251 -3.68 -21.37 18.35
CA GLU A 251 -3.46 -21.72 19.76
C GLU A 251 -3.51 -23.23 20.03
N ALA A 252 -4.40 -23.95 19.34
CA ALA A 252 -4.46 -25.41 19.43
C ALA A 252 -3.18 -26.05 18.88
N ARG A 253 -2.66 -25.55 17.75
CA ARG A 253 -1.49 -26.10 17.05
C ARG A 253 -0.15 -25.68 17.64
N GLU A 254 -0.03 -24.48 18.21
CA GLU A 254 1.16 -24.06 18.97
C GLU A 254 1.48 -25.02 20.13
N ARG A 255 0.49 -25.80 20.59
CA ARG A 255 0.67 -26.84 21.62
C ARG A 255 1.19 -28.17 21.06
N THR A 256 1.09 -28.42 19.76
CA THR A 256 1.32 -29.73 19.14
C THR A 256 2.32 -29.73 17.98
N GLU A 257 2.58 -28.59 17.33
CA GLU A 257 3.37 -28.49 16.10
C GLU A 257 4.42 -27.35 16.20
N LEU A 258 5.61 -27.56 15.61
CA LEU A 258 6.72 -26.59 15.64
C LEU A 258 6.70 -25.59 14.47
N PHE A 259 5.94 -25.84 13.41
CA PHE A 259 5.94 -25.03 12.18
C PHE A 259 4.52 -24.61 11.80
N LYS A 260 4.36 -23.35 11.39
CA LYS A 260 3.08 -22.83 10.89
C LYS A 260 2.79 -23.42 9.51
N SER A 261 1.59 -24.00 9.35
CA SER A 261 1.09 -24.54 8.08
C SER A 261 0.41 -23.49 7.19
N TRP A 262 0.44 -22.21 7.57
CA TRP A 262 -0.17 -21.12 6.81
C TRP A 262 0.49 -19.76 7.12
N HIS A 263 0.23 -18.79 6.24
CA HIS A 263 0.60 -17.39 6.38
C HIS A 263 -0.61 -16.48 6.18
N THR A 264 -0.61 -15.29 6.77
CA THR A 264 -1.67 -14.29 6.54
C THR A 264 -1.17 -13.03 5.88
N LYS A 265 -2.03 -12.38 5.09
CA LYS A 265 -1.75 -11.11 4.42
C LYS A 265 -2.97 -10.19 4.56
N LEU A 266 -2.77 -8.94 4.95
CA LEU A 266 -3.85 -7.95 4.96
C LEU A 266 -4.08 -7.43 3.53
N VAL A 267 -5.34 -7.22 3.18
CA VAL A 267 -5.75 -6.67 1.88
C VAL A 267 -6.90 -5.68 2.05
N GLU A 268 -7.12 -4.83 1.05
CA GLU A 268 -8.36 -4.06 0.93
C GLU A 268 -9.38 -4.87 0.12
N TYR A 269 -10.63 -4.89 0.57
CA TYR A 269 -11.74 -5.54 -0.13
C TYR A 269 -13.03 -4.72 0.01
N LYS A 270 -13.57 -4.20 -1.09
CA LYS A 270 -14.81 -3.39 -1.12
C LYS A 270 -14.83 -2.22 -0.11
N GLY A 271 -13.71 -1.54 0.05
CA GLY A 271 -13.50 -0.46 1.02
C GLY A 271 -13.37 -0.93 2.47
N LYS A 272 -13.27 -2.24 2.71
CA LYS A 272 -13.15 -2.86 4.03
C LYS A 272 -11.79 -3.52 4.22
N LEU A 273 -11.45 -3.78 5.48
CA LEU A 273 -10.26 -4.56 5.83
C LEU A 273 -10.52 -6.03 5.52
N GLY A 274 -9.63 -6.63 4.73
CA GLY A 274 -9.59 -8.05 4.43
C GLY A 274 -8.32 -8.70 4.95
N LEU A 275 -8.37 -10.02 5.10
CA LEU A 275 -7.27 -10.87 5.49
C LEU A 275 -7.30 -12.13 4.62
N ILE A 276 -6.24 -12.35 3.86
CA ILE A 276 -6.01 -13.58 3.11
C ILE A 276 -5.25 -14.55 4.01
N ARG A 277 -5.74 -15.77 4.13
CA ARG A 277 -5.04 -16.90 4.76
C ARG A 277 -4.57 -17.85 3.66
N GLU A 278 -3.27 -18.03 3.56
CA GLU A 278 -2.61 -18.90 2.58
C GLU A 278 -2.06 -20.15 3.26
N PHE A 279 -2.50 -21.34 2.84
CA PHE A 279 -2.03 -22.60 3.42
C PHE A 279 -0.81 -23.12 2.67
N CYS A 280 0.20 -23.58 3.43
CA CYS A 280 1.48 -24.08 2.92
C CYS A 280 1.40 -25.54 2.43
N GLU A 281 0.33 -26.28 2.77
CA GLU A 281 0.19 -27.69 2.44
C GLU A 281 -0.27 -27.92 0.99
N PRO A 282 0.52 -28.64 0.15
CA PRO A 282 0.20 -28.84 -1.26
C PRO A 282 -1.08 -29.63 -1.53
N ALA A 283 -1.48 -30.52 -0.60
CA ALA A 283 -2.64 -31.40 -0.77
C ALA A 283 -3.97 -30.74 -0.40
N ALA A 284 -3.92 -29.57 0.26
CA ALA A 284 -5.08 -28.84 0.76
C ALA A 284 -4.89 -27.33 0.54
N ALA A 285 -4.49 -26.92 -0.67
CA ALA A 285 -4.28 -25.52 -1.03
C ALA A 285 -5.62 -24.73 -1.09
N ARG A 286 -6.31 -24.63 0.06
CA ARG A 286 -7.56 -23.91 0.26
C ARG A 286 -7.24 -22.56 0.87
N ASN A 287 -7.00 -21.57 0.05
CA ASN A 287 -6.78 -20.22 0.54
C ASN A 287 -8.11 -19.55 0.86
N GLU A 288 -8.11 -18.67 1.86
CA GLU A 288 -9.34 -18.07 2.37
C GLU A 288 -9.23 -16.55 2.35
N LEU A 289 -10.33 -15.88 1.99
CA LEU A 289 -10.50 -14.45 2.20
C LEU A 289 -11.48 -14.21 3.34
N TRP A 290 -11.01 -13.55 4.40
CA TRP A 290 -11.81 -13.06 5.50
C TRP A 290 -11.98 -11.54 5.38
N VAL A 291 -13.16 -11.01 5.70
CA VAL A 291 -13.46 -9.59 5.61
C VAL A 291 -14.09 -9.11 6.91
N MET A 292 -13.63 -7.96 7.40
CA MET A 292 -14.22 -7.29 8.56
C MET A 292 -15.48 -6.56 8.10
N GLU A 293 -16.64 -7.20 8.28
CA GLU A 293 -17.92 -6.68 7.81
C GLU A 293 -18.41 -5.50 8.65
N ASP A 294 -18.24 -5.62 9.97
CA ASP A 294 -18.48 -4.58 10.95
C ASP A 294 -17.17 -4.23 11.65
N TYR A 295 -16.67 -3.03 11.36
CA TYR A 295 -15.41 -2.56 11.95
C TYR A 295 -15.56 -2.20 13.43
N LYS A 296 -16.74 -1.71 13.83
CA LYS A 296 -17.00 -1.26 15.21
C LYS A 296 -17.12 -2.47 16.13
N GLU A 297 -17.91 -3.45 15.72
CA GLU A 297 -18.11 -4.70 16.47
C GLU A 297 -17.01 -5.74 16.19
N ARG A 298 -16.06 -5.42 15.29
CA ARG A 298 -14.89 -6.24 14.93
C ARG A 298 -15.27 -7.64 14.42
N VAL A 299 -16.36 -7.72 13.64
CA VAL A 299 -16.92 -8.98 13.13
C VAL A 299 -16.24 -9.36 11.82
N TRP A 300 -15.56 -10.49 11.83
CA TRP A 300 -14.97 -11.11 10.65
C TRP A 300 -15.92 -12.12 10.00
N THR A 301 -15.98 -12.13 8.68
CA THR A 301 -16.75 -13.10 7.91
C THR A 301 -15.90 -13.66 6.77
N LYS A 302 -15.88 -14.99 6.66
CA LYS A 302 -15.26 -15.67 5.52
C LYS A 302 -16.07 -15.40 4.25
N LYS A 303 -15.40 -14.91 3.20
CA LYS A 303 -16.01 -14.59 1.91
C LYS A 303 -15.74 -15.63 0.86
N TRP A 304 -14.48 -16.01 0.68
CA TRP A 304 -14.07 -16.92 -0.37
C TRP A 304 -13.22 -18.06 0.17
N GLU A 305 -13.33 -19.18 -0.52
CA GLU A 305 -12.32 -20.22 -0.58
C GLU A 305 -11.84 -20.29 -2.03
N PHE A 306 -10.53 -20.37 -2.24
CA PHE A 306 -9.93 -20.37 -3.57
C PHE A 306 -8.62 -21.16 -3.57
N LEU A 307 -8.16 -21.56 -4.76
CA LEU A 307 -7.04 -22.50 -4.91
C LEU A 307 -5.74 -21.83 -5.43
N GLU A 308 -5.81 -20.55 -5.80
CA GLU A 308 -4.66 -19.81 -6.31
C GLU A 308 -3.55 -19.75 -5.28
N SER A 309 -2.39 -20.30 -5.62
CA SER A 309 -1.17 -20.18 -4.84
C SER A 309 -0.61 -18.76 -4.88
N ASN A 310 0.08 -18.36 -3.81
CA ASN A 310 0.70 -17.05 -3.66
C ASN A 310 -0.22 -15.85 -4.00
N PRO A 311 -1.41 -15.76 -3.37
CA PRO A 311 -2.26 -14.58 -3.47
C PRO A 311 -1.56 -13.36 -2.87
N MET A 312 -1.67 -12.23 -3.55
CA MET A 312 -0.98 -10.99 -3.16
C MET A 312 -1.93 -9.84 -2.87
N ALA A 313 -3.04 -9.73 -3.62
CA ALA A 313 -4.01 -8.65 -3.45
C ALA A 313 -5.35 -9.01 -4.10
N VAL A 314 -6.39 -8.22 -3.83
CA VAL A 314 -7.68 -8.31 -4.52
C VAL A 314 -7.87 -7.06 -5.39
N TYR A 315 -8.19 -7.25 -6.66
CA TYR A 315 -8.59 -6.20 -7.58
C TYR A 315 -10.11 -6.09 -7.61
N GLY A 316 -10.63 -5.03 -7.00
CA GLY A 316 -12.07 -4.80 -6.99
C GLY A 316 -12.76 -5.74 -5.99
N SER A 317 -13.77 -6.47 -6.44
CA SER A 317 -14.58 -7.32 -5.58
C SER A 317 -14.56 -8.78 -5.93
N ASP A 318 -13.96 -9.15 -7.04
CA ASP A 318 -14.19 -10.40 -7.78
C ASP A 318 -12.92 -10.94 -8.43
N THR A 319 -11.81 -10.19 -8.43
CA THR A 319 -10.57 -10.60 -9.11
C THR A 319 -9.41 -10.69 -8.12
N LEU A 320 -8.83 -11.88 -7.98
CA LEU A 320 -7.63 -12.11 -7.18
C LEU A 320 -6.38 -11.85 -8.02
N MET A 321 -5.38 -11.20 -7.43
CA MET A 321 -4.04 -11.07 -8.00
C MET A 321 -3.10 -12.05 -7.28
N ALA A 322 -2.48 -12.93 -8.05
CA ALA A 322 -1.52 -13.93 -7.56
C ALA A 322 -0.22 -13.89 -8.36
N MET A 323 0.86 -14.33 -7.73
CA MET A 323 2.17 -14.46 -8.38
C MET A 323 2.37 -15.89 -8.87
N GLU A 324 2.64 -16.05 -10.17
CA GLU A 324 2.86 -17.36 -10.79
C GLU A 324 4.32 -17.50 -11.25
N ASN A 325 4.97 -18.57 -10.80
CA ASN A 325 6.39 -18.90 -11.08
C ASN A 325 7.36 -17.75 -10.82
N ASN A 326 6.99 -16.79 -9.98
CA ASN A 326 7.69 -15.54 -9.76
C ASN A 326 7.90 -14.67 -11.02
N GLU A 327 7.44 -15.04 -12.21
CA GLU A 327 7.71 -14.28 -13.44
C GLU A 327 6.49 -13.54 -13.97
N LYS A 328 5.30 -13.98 -13.55
CA LYS A 328 4.04 -13.50 -14.08
C LYS A 328 3.11 -13.14 -12.94
N VAL A 329 2.31 -12.10 -13.17
CA VAL A 329 1.14 -11.81 -12.36
C VAL A 329 -0.06 -12.46 -13.03
N LYS A 330 -0.78 -13.28 -12.28
CA LYS A 330 -2.06 -13.86 -12.68
C LYS A 330 -3.18 -13.04 -12.04
N PHE A 331 -4.13 -12.61 -12.85
CA PHE A 331 -5.41 -12.07 -12.38
C PHE A 331 -6.46 -13.15 -12.62
N CYS A 332 -7.13 -13.62 -11.57
CA CYS A 332 -8.17 -14.65 -11.66
C CYS A 332 -9.48 -14.07 -11.12
N ASN A 333 -10.51 -14.02 -11.96
CA ASN A 333 -11.84 -13.66 -11.52
C ASN A 333 -12.46 -14.88 -10.80
N VAL A 334 -12.71 -14.77 -9.50
CA VAL A 334 -13.14 -15.89 -8.67
C VAL A 334 -14.61 -16.28 -8.90
N GLU A 335 -15.40 -15.40 -9.51
CA GLU A 335 -16.82 -15.67 -9.82
C GLU A 335 -16.98 -16.41 -11.15
N THR A 336 -16.19 -16.03 -12.15
CA THR A 336 -16.27 -16.58 -13.52
C THR A 336 -15.21 -17.63 -13.83
N GLY A 337 -14.14 -17.71 -13.03
CA GLY A 337 -12.96 -18.51 -13.30
C GLY A 337 -12.06 -17.98 -14.43
N ASN A 338 -12.44 -16.86 -15.07
CA ASN A 338 -11.65 -16.24 -16.12
C ASN A 338 -10.33 -15.70 -15.57
N TYR A 339 -9.25 -15.87 -16.32
CA TYR A 339 -7.94 -15.38 -15.90
C TYR A 339 -7.19 -14.66 -17.01
N SER A 340 -6.28 -13.77 -16.61
CA SER A 340 -5.34 -13.10 -17.50
C SER A 340 -3.96 -13.05 -16.86
N TYR A 341 -2.94 -12.93 -17.72
CA TYR A 341 -1.54 -12.89 -17.30
C TYR A 341 -0.88 -11.58 -17.69
N ARG A 342 -0.01 -11.07 -16.82
CA ARG A 342 0.93 -10.00 -17.13
C ARG A 342 2.34 -10.47 -16.88
N GLN A 343 3.15 -10.41 -17.94
CA GLN A 343 4.57 -10.67 -17.83
C GLN A 343 5.22 -9.53 -17.06
N LEU A 344 5.97 -9.85 -16.01
CA LEU A 344 6.82 -8.87 -15.36
C LEU A 344 8.11 -8.72 -16.14
N GLU A 345 8.75 -7.56 -16.00
CA GLU A 345 10.09 -7.41 -16.56
C GLU A 345 11.01 -8.48 -15.97
N ARG A 346 11.76 -9.17 -16.85
CA ARG A 346 12.76 -10.22 -16.48
C ARG A 346 13.81 -9.75 -15.46
N SER A 347 13.86 -8.45 -15.18
CA SER A 347 14.75 -7.81 -14.21
C SER A 347 14.38 -8.10 -12.75
N HIS A 348 13.23 -8.74 -12.49
CA HIS A 348 12.79 -9.19 -11.18
C HIS A 348 13.46 -10.55 -10.84
N TYR A 349 14.70 -10.53 -10.34
CA TYR A 349 15.37 -11.74 -9.84
C TYR A 349 15.02 -11.95 -8.35
N TYR A 350 14.52 -13.14 -7.99
CA TYR A 350 13.86 -13.40 -6.70
C TYR A 350 14.80 -13.91 -5.61
N GLY A 351 14.55 -13.40 -4.41
CA GLY A 351 15.28 -13.65 -3.17
C GLY A 351 14.87 -12.71 -2.02
N SER A 352 14.09 -11.65 -2.26
CA SER A 352 13.52 -10.80 -1.20
C SER A 352 12.27 -10.01 -1.63
N GLU A 353 11.19 -10.14 -0.86
CA GLU A 353 10.07 -9.20 -0.63
C GLU A 353 9.57 -8.36 -1.82
N LEU A 354 8.77 -8.96 -2.71
CA LEU A 354 7.92 -8.20 -3.64
C LEU A 354 6.90 -7.40 -2.82
N LYS A 355 6.90 -6.08 -2.96
CA LYS A 355 5.89 -5.21 -2.37
C LYS A 355 4.83 -4.85 -3.40
N VAL A 356 3.58 -5.07 -3.04
CA VAL A 356 2.41 -4.77 -3.86
C VAL A 356 1.68 -3.60 -3.25
N PHE A 357 1.48 -2.54 -4.02
CA PHE A 357 0.70 -1.39 -3.61
C PHE A 357 -0.53 -1.26 -4.51
N PRO A 358 -1.77 -1.38 -3.98
CA PRO A 358 -2.97 -0.99 -4.70
C PRO A 358 -2.83 0.44 -5.22
N PHE A 359 -3.12 0.66 -6.49
CA PHE A 359 -2.92 1.94 -7.14
C PHE A 359 -4.14 2.33 -7.97
N SER A 360 -4.63 3.53 -7.71
CA SER A 360 -5.77 4.12 -8.41
C SER A 360 -5.56 5.62 -8.50
N SER A 361 -5.42 6.17 -9.71
CA SER A 361 -5.26 7.62 -9.91
C SER A 361 -5.87 8.06 -11.23
N ASP A 362 -6.48 9.24 -11.22
CA ASP A 362 -6.78 10.00 -12.43
C ASP A 362 -5.52 10.75 -12.94
N PHE A 363 -5.68 11.42 -14.08
CA PHE A 363 -4.66 12.26 -14.71
C PHE A 363 -4.88 13.76 -14.45
N GLU A 364 -5.78 14.12 -13.53
CA GLU A 364 -6.00 15.53 -13.17
C GLU A 364 -4.84 16.05 -12.31
N PRO A 365 -4.36 17.28 -12.48
CA PRO A 365 -3.32 17.81 -11.62
C PRO A 365 -3.82 18.03 -10.18
N TRP A 366 -2.92 17.91 -9.21
CA TRP A 366 -3.22 18.31 -7.83
C TRP A 366 -2.62 19.67 -7.49
N ASP A 367 -3.35 20.42 -6.67
CA ASP A 367 -2.86 21.64 -6.04
C ASP A 367 -2.17 21.30 -4.71
N PHE A 368 -0.84 21.40 -4.73
CA PHE A 368 0.02 21.21 -3.57
C PHE A 368 0.33 22.51 -2.81
N TYR A 369 -0.28 23.65 -3.16
CA TYR A 369 0.10 24.97 -2.60
C TYR A 369 -0.55 25.32 -1.24
N PRO A 370 0.08 26.22 -0.46
CA PRO A 370 1.40 26.84 -0.66
C PRO A 370 2.51 26.21 0.19
N PRO A 371 3.79 26.46 -0.16
CA PRO A 371 4.93 25.90 0.57
C PRO A 371 5.02 26.48 2.00
N PRO A 372 5.55 25.73 2.98
CA PRO A 372 5.93 26.28 4.26
C PRO A 372 7.13 27.25 4.09
N PRO A 373 7.34 28.23 5.00
CA PRO A 373 8.33 29.31 4.89
C PRO A 373 9.82 28.88 4.84
N ARG A 374 10.10 27.58 4.76
CA ARG A 374 11.44 27.00 4.67
C ARG A 374 11.49 25.84 3.68
N SER A 375 10.92 26.03 2.48
CA SER A 375 11.29 25.16 1.36
C SER A 375 12.81 25.20 1.17
N PRO A 376 13.48 24.07 0.86
CA PRO A 376 14.90 24.09 0.58
C PRO A 376 15.15 25.06 -0.58
N ASN A 377 15.95 26.10 -0.32
CA ASN A 377 16.31 27.18 -1.24
C ASN A 377 16.37 26.71 -2.72
N PRO A 378 15.86 27.47 -3.70
CA PRO A 378 15.93 27.11 -5.13
C PRO A 378 17.30 26.59 -5.63
N PRO A 379 18.46 27.08 -5.16
CA PRO A 379 19.77 26.49 -5.51
C PRO A 379 20.00 25.06 -4.99
N ILE A 380 19.27 24.59 -3.98
CA ILE A 380 19.29 23.21 -3.47
C ILE A 380 18.51 22.30 -4.41
N VAL A 381 17.33 22.74 -4.89
CA VAL A 381 16.53 21.97 -5.86
C VAL A 381 17.26 21.83 -7.19
N SER A 382 17.90 22.91 -7.69
CA SER A 382 18.71 22.81 -8.90
C SER A 382 19.93 21.90 -8.73
N LYS A 383 20.58 21.89 -7.56
CA LYS A 383 21.66 20.93 -7.22
C LYS A 383 21.15 19.48 -7.13
N LEU A 384 19.90 19.26 -6.72
CA LEU A 384 19.26 17.93 -6.68
C LEU A 384 18.93 17.40 -8.08
N LEU A 385 18.62 18.29 -9.03
CA LEU A 385 18.25 17.96 -10.41
C LEU A 385 19.43 17.90 -11.38
N ARG A 386 20.61 18.46 -11.05
CA ARG A 386 21.82 18.36 -11.88
C ARG A 386 22.17 16.89 -12.17
N ARG A 387 22.25 16.54 -13.44
CA ARG A 387 22.81 15.26 -13.90
C ARG A 387 24.31 15.29 -13.68
N SER A 388 24.90 14.15 -13.28
CA SER A 388 26.35 13.96 -13.42
C SER A 388 26.70 14.12 -14.91
N PRO A 389 27.86 14.71 -15.26
CA PRO A 389 28.34 14.62 -16.63
C PRO A 389 28.45 13.14 -17.02
N PRO A 390 28.25 12.79 -18.31
CA PRO A 390 28.50 11.43 -18.77
C PRO A 390 29.94 11.05 -18.43
N ASP A 391 30.13 9.87 -17.85
CA ASP A 391 31.44 9.24 -17.70
C ASP A 391 32.02 9.07 -19.11
N ASN A 392 32.94 9.95 -19.49
CA ASN A 392 33.82 9.73 -20.63
C ASN A 392 34.91 8.76 -20.19
N SER A 393 34.57 7.47 -20.10
CA SER A 393 35.57 6.41 -20.09
C SER A 393 35.76 5.91 -21.52
N LYS A 394 36.91 6.23 -22.10
CA LYS A 394 37.52 5.47 -23.20
C LYS A 394 37.82 4.04 -22.76
#